data_AF-A0A357CQ87-F1
#
_entry.id   AF-A0A357CQ87-F1
#
_cell.length_a   1.000
_cell.length_b   1.000
_cell.length_c   1.000
_cell.angle_alpha   90.00
_cell.angle_beta   90.00
_cell.angle_gamma   90.00
#
_symmetry.space_group_name_H-M   'P 1'
#
loop_
_entity.id
_entity.type
_entity.pdbx_description
1 polymer ?
#
loop_
_entity_poly.entity_id
_entity_poly.type
_entity_poly.pdbx_seq_one_letter_code
_entity_poly.pdbx_strand_id
1 'polypeptide(L)' 'YPPGVKENAGIFCHNNPWVIIAETKLGRGEEAFSYYKRIAPAYREELSAVHRLEPYVYAQMIAGNDS' A
#
# COMPACT_ATOMS: atom_id res chain seq x y z
N TYR A 1 -16.00 9.65 -4.47
CA TYR A 1 -15.38 9.98 -3.17
C TYR A 1 -14.63 11.30 -3.29
N PRO A 2 -14.40 12.07 -2.21
CA PRO A 2 -13.40 13.14 -2.22
C PRO A 2 -12.06 12.63 -2.76
N PRO A 3 -11.22 13.48 -3.38
CA PRO A 3 -9.89 13.07 -3.84
C PRO A 3 -9.06 12.43 -2.70
N GLY A 4 -8.26 11.43 -3.04
CA GLY A 4 -7.42 10.70 -2.07
C GLY A 4 -8.15 9.66 -1.22
N VAL A 5 -9.47 9.50 -1.38
CA VAL A 5 -10.28 8.60 -0.55
C VAL A 5 -10.87 7.48 -1.40
N LYS A 6 -10.76 6.25 -0.91
CA LYS A 6 -11.43 5.08 -1.51
C LYS A 6 -11.10 5.03 -3.00
N GLU A 7 -12.06 4.80 -3.89
CA GLU A 7 -11.79 4.50 -5.31
C GLU A 7 -11.35 5.75 -6.08
N ASN A 8 -11.49 6.94 -5.49
CA ASN A 8 -11.03 8.18 -6.06
C ASN A 8 -9.63 8.53 -5.54
N ALA A 9 -8.60 7.90 -6.12
CA ALA A 9 -7.18 8.12 -5.82
C ALA A 9 -6.73 7.73 -4.38
N GLY A 10 -7.50 6.92 -3.66
CA GLY A 10 -7.01 6.25 -2.46
C GLY A 10 -6.05 5.10 -2.80
N ILE A 11 -5.12 4.80 -1.90
CA ILE A 11 -4.24 3.63 -2.04
C ILE A 11 -5.06 2.39 -1.65
N PHE A 12 -5.49 1.63 -2.66
CA PHE A 12 -6.20 0.37 -2.47
C PHE A 12 -5.23 -0.81 -2.36
N CYS A 13 -5.01 -1.30 -1.15
CA CYS A 13 -4.03 -2.37 -0.90
C CYS A 13 -4.32 -3.66 -1.70
N HIS A 14 -5.56 -3.89 -2.12
CA HIS A 14 -5.94 -5.07 -2.90
C HIS A 14 -5.31 -5.10 -4.30
N ASN A 15 -5.19 -3.95 -4.98
CA ASN A 15 -4.69 -3.92 -6.35
C ASN A 15 -3.18 -3.72 -6.44
N ASN A 16 -2.53 -3.20 -5.38
CA ASN A 16 -1.07 -3.06 -5.32
C ASN A 16 -0.30 -4.38 -5.60
N PRO A 17 -0.71 -5.56 -5.07
CA PRO A 17 -0.10 -6.84 -5.42
C PRO A 17 -0.04 -7.15 -6.91
N TRP A 18 -0.94 -6.62 -7.73
CA TRP A 18 -0.89 -6.83 -9.18
C TRP A 18 0.36 -6.20 -9.80
N VAL A 19 0.70 -4.98 -9.36
CA VAL A 19 1.92 -4.29 -9.78
C VAL A 19 3.16 -4.98 -9.22
N ILE A 20 3.11 -5.42 -7.95
CA ILE A 20 4.21 -6.17 -7.33
C ILE A 20 4.53 -7.42 -8.17
N ILE A 21 3.52 -8.21 -8.55
CA ILE A 21 3.69 -9.40 -9.40
C ILE A 21 4.14 -9.01 -10.83
N ALA A 22 3.70 -7.88 -11.36
CA ALA A 22 4.16 -7.40 -12.66
C ALA A 22 5.67 -7.08 -12.64
N GLU A 23 6.17 -6.41 -11.61
CA GLU A 23 7.61 -6.11 -11.47
C GLU A 23 8.45 -7.38 -11.36
N THR A 24 7.97 -8.41 -10.65
CA THR A 24 8.69 -9.70 -10.60
C THR A 24 8.75 -10.38 -11.96
N LYS A 25 7.67 -10.33 -12.75
CA LYS A 25 7.66 -10.84 -14.14
C LYS A 25 8.62 -10.09 -15.06
N LEU A 26 8.91 -8.82 -14.79
CA LEU A 26 9.89 -8.00 -15.52
C LEU A 26 11.33 -8.17 -15.01
N GLY A 27 11.56 -9.03 -14.01
CA GLY A 27 12.88 -9.23 -13.41
C GLY A 27 13.32 -8.10 -12.46
N ARG A 28 12.40 -7.23 -12.03
CA ARG A 28 12.66 -6.06 -11.18
C ARG A 28 12.32 -6.38 -9.72
N GLY A 29 13.00 -7.37 -9.16
CA GLY A 29 12.73 -7.88 -7.81
C GLY A 29 12.85 -6.82 -6.70
N GLU A 30 13.82 -5.91 -6.82
CA GLU A 30 14.01 -4.81 -5.86
C GLU A 30 12.81 -3.84 -5.85
N GLU A 31 12.27 -3.49 -7.02
CA GLU A 31 11.06 -2.64 -7.11
C GLU A 31 9.83 -3.35 -6.57
N ALA A 32 9.66 -4.64 -6.90
CA ALA A 32 8.58 -5.46 -6.35
C ALA A 32 8.61 -5.47 -4.81
N PHE A 33 9.80 -5.67 -4.22
CA PHE A 33 9.96 -5.70 -2.77
C PHE A 33 9.81 -4.30 -2.14
N SER A 34 10.29 -3.25 -2.81
CA SER A 34 10.08 -1.86 -2.42
C SER A 34 8.59 -1.53 -2.30
N TYR A 35 7.78 -1.91 -3.31
CA TYR A 35 6.33 -1.70 -3.29
C TYR A 35 5.62 -2.50 -2.19
N TYR A 36 6.02 -3.76 -1.97
CA TYR A 36 5.48 -4.58 -0.89
C TYR A 36 5.68 -3.92 0.49
N LYS A 37 6.90 -3.48 0.80
CA LYS A 37 7.21 -2.84 2.10
C LYS A 37 6.40 -1.58 2.37
N ARG A 38 5.98 -0.83 1.34
CA ARG A 38 5.18 0.40 1.51
C ARG A 38 3.78 0.13 2.09
N ILE A 39 3.22 -1.07 1.87
CA ILE A 39 1.86 -1.43 2.30
C ILE A 39 1.80 -2.54 3.36
N ALA A 40 2.88 -3.31 3.54
CA ALA A 40 2.91 -4.44 4.46
C ALA A 40 2.89 -3.97 5.94
N PRO A 41 2.03 -4.55 6.80
CA PRO A 41 1.81 -4.04 8.16
C PRO A 41 3.09 -3.98 9.02
N ALA A 42 3.90 -5.03 8.99
CA ALA A 42 5.16 -5.10 9.74
C ALA A 42 6.16 -3.98 9.37
N TYR A 43 6.10 -3.47 8.15
CA TYR A 43 6.97 -2.37 7.69
C TYR A 43 6.38 -0.98 7.97
N ARG A 44 5.15 -0.93 8.50
CA ARG A 44 4.41 0.30 8.83
C ARG A 44 4.18 0.47 10.33
N GLU A 45 4.62 -0.48 11.17
CA GLU A 45 4.44 -0.46 12.61
C GLU A 45 4.95 0.84 13.25
N GLU A 46 6.14 1.31 12.86
CA GLU A 46 6.72 2.59 13.30
C GLU A 46 5.87 3.82 12.90
N LEU A 47 4.99 3.66 11.91
CA LEU A 47 4.06 4.69 11.43
C LEU A 47 2.64 4.51 11.96
N SER A 48 2.43 3.72 13.03
CA SER A 48 1.10 3.42 13.58
C SER A 48 0.28 4.67 13.90
N ALA A 49 0.93 5.75 14.37
CA ALA A 49 0.26 7.03 14.63
C ALA A 49 -0.33 7.68 13.36
N VAL A 50 0.26 7.43 12.19
CA VAL A 50 -0.24 7.89 10.88
C VAL A 50 -1.19 6.86 10.28
N HIS A 51 -0.89 5.58 10.40
CA HIS A 51 -1.67 4.49 9.82
C HIS A 51 -3.01 4.25 10.52
N ARG A 52 -3.08 4.55 11.83
CA ARG A 52 -4.26 4.50 12.72
C ARG A 52 -4.91 3.13 12.95
N LEU A 53 -4.71 2.16 12.06
CA LEU A 53 -5.22 0.80 12.16
C LEU A 53 -4.15 -0.18 12.67
N GLU A 54 -4.55 -1.43 12.85
CA GLU A 54 -3.74 -2.51 13.40
C GLU A 54 -2.41 -2.73 12.62
N PRO A 55 -1.25 -2.75 13.28
CA PRO A 55 0.06 -2.91 12.61
C PRO A 55 0.39 -4.36 12.20
N TYR A 56 -0.57 -5.29 12.34
CA TYR A 56 -0.38 -6.72 12.10
C TYR A 56 -1.32 -7.29 11.03
N VAL A 57 -2.21 -6.49 10.45
CA VAL A 57 -3.13 -6.88 9.36
C VAL A 57 -3.20 -5.81 8.28
N TYR A 58 -3.54 -6.20 7.06
CA TYR A 58 -3.76 -5.25 5.97
C TYR A 58 -5.09 -4.51 6.15
N ALA A 59 -5.06 -3.20 5.89
CA ALA A 59 -6.26 -2.41 5.66
C ALA A 59 -6.69 -2.52 4.19
N GLN A 60 -7.99 -2.33 3.93
CA GLN A 60 -8.51 -2.22 2.55
C GLN A 60 -7.90 -1.01 1.82
N MET A 61 -7.82 0.13 2.51
CA MET A 61 -7.47 1.43 1.93
C MET A 61 -6.60 2.26 2.87
N ILE A 62 -5.65 2.99 2.29
CA ILE A 62 -4.88 4.06 2.93
C ILE A 62 -5.14 5.34 2.14
N ALA A 63 -5.36 6.47 2.81
CA ALA A 63 -5.59 7.74 2.12
C ALA A 63 -4.41 8.09 1.19
N GLY A 64 -4.72 8.46 -0.05
CA GLY A 64 -3.74 8.83 -1.06
C GLY A 64 -3.33 10.30 -0.95
N ASN A 65 -2.31 10.73 -1.69
CA ASN A 65 -1.72 12.07 -1.57
C ASN A 65 -2.65 13.23 -1.97
N ASP A 66 -3.79 12.93 -2.60
CA ASP A 66 -4.81 13.91 -2.95
C ASP A 66 -5.81 14.18 -1.80
N SER A 67 -5.58 13.59 -0.61
CA SER A 67 -6.41 13.74 0.59
C SER A 67 -6.07 14.95 1.43
#